data_AF-A0A7K2YZP2-F1
#
_entry.id   AF-A0A7K2YZP2-F1
#
_cell.length_a   1.000
_cell.length_b   1.000
_cell.length_c   1.000
_cell.angle_alpha   90.00
_cell.angle_beta   90.00
_cell.angle_gamma   90.00
#
_symmetry.space_group_name_H-M   'P 1'
#
loop_
_entity.id
_entity.type
_entity.pdbx_description
1 polymer ?
#
loop_
_entity_poly.entity_id
_entity_poly.type
_entity_poly.pdbx_seq_one_letter_code
_entity_poly.pdbx_strand_id
1 'polypeptide(L)' 'MKRAQLNRAKFWNEKLAAAQSPEERATVWLNLARSVAARAERDGDTSVWDALAETAQEFHNRHGK' A
#
# COMPACT_ATOMS: atom_id res chain seq x y z
N MET A 1 -22.28 6.11 0.77
CA MET A 1 -20.83 5.83 0.94
C MET A 1 -20.32 4.51 0.33
N LYS A 2 -21.17 3.54 -0.09
CA LYS A 2 -20.71 2.25 -0.63
C LYS A 2 -20.00 2.28 -2.01
N ARG A 3 -20.40 3.19 -2.92
CA ARG A 3 -19.86 3.23 -4.30
C ARG A 3 -18.36 3.59 -4.38
N ALA A 4 -17.91 4.57 -3.58
CA ALA A 4 -16.51 5.02 -3.62
C ALA A 4 -15.51 4.00 -3.08
N GLN A 5 -15.93 3.13 -2.15
CA GLN A 5 -15.08 2.05 -1.63
C GLN A 5 -14.99 0.89 -2.63
N LEU A 6 -16.11 0.52 -3.24
CA LEU A 6 -16.15 -0.51 -4.30
C LEU A 6 -15.35 -0.08 -5.54
N ASN A 7 -15.43 1.19 -5.94
CA ASN A 7 -14.65 1.72 -7.06
C ASN A 7 -13.15 1.68 -6.78
N ARG A 8 -12.72 1.93 -5.54
CA ARG A 8 -11.31 1.84 -5.13
C ARG A 8 -10.82 0.39 -5.11
N ALA A 9 -11.59 -0.52 -4.54
CA ALA A 9 -11.25 -1.94 -4.56
C ALA A 9 -11.12 -2.47 -6.01
N LYS A 10 -12.06 -2.11 -6.89
CA LYS A 10 -12.01 -2.47 -8.31
C LYS A 10 -10.75 -1.91 -9.00
N PHE A 11 -10.45 -0.63 -8.80
CA PHE A 11 -9.27 0.02 -9.38
C PHE A 11 -7.96 -0.69 -8.98
N TRP A 12 -7.80 -1.00 -7.69
CA TRP A 12 -6.59 -1.68 -7.22
C TRP A 12 -6.49 -3.13 -7.69
N ASN A 13 -7.61 -3.84 -7.77
CA ASN A 13 -7.64 -5.19 -8.35
C ASN A 13 -7.26 -5.18 -9.83
N GLU A 14 -7.74 -4.20 -10.59
CA GLU A 14 -7.34 -4.01 -12.01
C GLU A 14 -5.85 -3.71 -12.13
N LYS A 15 -5.28 -2.88 -11.24
CA LYS A 15 -3.84 -2.59 -11.20
C LYS A 15 -3.00 -3.83 -10.86
N LEU A 16 -3.44 -4.66 -9.92
CA LEU A 16 -2.76 -5.93 -9.60
C LEU A 16 -2.87 -6.94 -10.75
N ALA A 17 -4.03 -7.04 -11.40
CA ALA A 17 -4.23 -7.93 -12.54
C ALA A 17 -3.43 -7.51 -13.78
N ALA A 18 -3.21 -6.21 -13.95
CA ALA A 18 -2.43 -5.65 -15.05
C ALA A 18 -0.91 -5.73 -14.82
N ALA A 19 -0.45 -5.97 -13.58
CA ALA A 19 0.97 -6.07 -13.27
C ALA A 19 1.55 -7.38 -13.83
N GLN A 20 2.50 -7.26 -14.75
CA GLN A 20 3.14 -8.36 -15.47
C GLN A 20 4.46 -8.79 -14.82
N SER A 21 5.03 -7.96 -13.94
CA SER A 21 6.27 -8.27 -13.23
C SER A 21 6.12 -8.31 -11.70
N PRO A 22 7.01 -9.02 -10.97
CA PRO A 22 7.10 -8.93 -9.51
C PRO A 22 7.30 -7.49 -9.01
N GLU A 23 8.09 -6.69 -9.73
CA GLU A 23 8.35 -5.28 -9.40
C GLU A 23 7.07 -4.45 -9.48
N GLU A 24 6.32 -4.57 -10.58
CA GLU A 24 5.05 -3.84 -10.76
C GLU A 24 4.04 -4.21 -9.67
N ARG A 25 3.96 -5.49 -9.29
CA ARG A 25 3.11 -5.94 -8.17
C ARG A 25 3.56 -5.32 -6.84
N ALA A 26 4.86 -5.27 -6.57
CA ALA A 26 5.39 -4.64 -5.37
C ALA A 26 5.06 -3.13 -5.34
N THR A 27 5.18 -2.43 -6.47
CA THR A 27 4.79 -1.02 -6.59
C THR A 27 3.30 -0.82 -6.28
N VAL A 28 2.41 -1.68 -6.78
CA VAL A 28 0.97 -1.58 -6.51
C VAL A 28 0.69 -1.76 -5.01
N TRP A 29 1.32 -2.74 -4.36
CA TRP A 29 1.16 -2.98 -2.93
C TRP A 29 1.70 -1.83 -2.06
N LEU A 30 2.85 -1.26 -2.41
CA LEU A 30 3.39 -0.07 -1.73
C LEU A 30 2.44 1.13 -1.85
N ASN A 31 1.86 1.36 -3.03
CA ASN A 31 0.92 2.45 -3.23
C ASN A 31 -0.39 2.26 -2.46
N LEU A 32 -0.87 1.02 -2.35
CA LEU A 32 -2.00 0.65 -1.49
C LEU A 32 -1.69 0.96 -0.02
N ALA A 33 -0.54 0.51 0.49
CA ALA A 33 -0.13 0.73 1.87
C ALA A 33 -0.02 2.23 2.20
N ARG A 34 0.61 3.02 1.32
CA ARG A 34 0.66 4.49 1.45
C ARG A 34 -0.71 5.14 1.46
N SER A 35 -1.66 4.63 0.68
CA SER A 35 -3.03 5.14 0.65
C SER A 35 -3.77 4.90 1.97
N VAL A 36 -3.49 3.76 2.63
CA VAL A 36 -4.01 3.44 3.97
C VAL A 36 -3.41 4.37 5.02
N ALA A 37 -2.08 4.52 5.03
CA ALA A 37 -1.39 5.41 5.97
C ALA A 37 -1.85 6.87 5.84
N ALA A 38 -1.93 7.38 4.61
CA ALA A 38 -2.45 8.73 4.35
C ALA A 38 -3.93 8.89 4.75
N ARG A 39 -4.72 7.80 4.81
CA ARG A 39 -6.10 7.86 5.31
C ARG A 39 -6.11 7.95 6.83
N ALA A 40 -5.35 7.11 7.51
CA ALA A 40 -5.24 7.13 8.97
C ALA A 40 -4.73 8.50 9.46
N GLU A 41 -3.73 9.07 8.78
CA GLU A 41 -3.17 10.39 9.12
C GLU A 41 -4.23 11.50 9.05
N ARG A 42 -5.08 11.50 8.01
CA ARG A 42 -6.20 12.45 7.90
C ARG A 42 -7.24 12.26 9.01
N ASP A 43 -7.35 11.05 9.53
CA ASP A 43 -8.22 10.70 10.64
C ASP A 43 -7.51 10.94 12.01
N GLY A 44 -6.27 11.48 12.01
CA GLY A 44 -5.51 11.87 13.20
C GLY A 44 -4.52 10.81 13.72
N ASP A 45 -4.36 9.70 13.00
CA ASP A 45 -3.50 8.58 13.40
C ASP A 45 -2.27 8.45 12.48
N THR A 46 -1.12 8.90 12.98
CA THR A 46 0.16 8.80 12.25
C THR A 46 0.87 7.46 12.45
N SER A 47 0.44 6.62 13.40
CA SER A 47 1.13 5.36 13.73
C SER A 47 1.18 4.37 12.57
N VAL A 48 0.25 4.49 11.62
CA VAL A 48 0.21 3.66 10.41
C VAL A 48 1.38 3.97 9.46
N TRP A 49 1.90 5.20 9.47
CA TRP A 49 3.14 5.53 8.75
C TRP A 49 4.35 4.85 9.40
N ASP A 50 4.41 4.82 10.73
CA ASP A 50 5.49 4.15 11.46
C ASP A 50 5.48 2.64 11.19
N ALA A 51 4.30 2.00 11.20
CA ALA A 51 4.17 0.58 10.87
C ALA A 51 4.60 0.26 9.43
N LEU A 52 4.31 1.14 8.47
CA LEU A 52 4.77 1.01 7.09
C LEU A 52 6.30 1.15 6.99
N ALA A 53 6.88 2.09 7.73
CA ALA A 53 8.32 2.30 7.77
C ALA A 53 9.06 1.09 8.39
N GLU A 54 8.53 0.53 9.48
CA GLU A 54 9.05 -0.69 10.11
C GLU A 54 9.05 -1.86 9.12
N THR A 55 7.93 -2.08 8.41
CA THR A 55 7.83 -3.13 7.38
C THR A 55 8.88 -2.96 6.28
N ALA A 56 9.10 -1.72 5.81
CA ALA A 56 10.10 -1.43 4.79
C ALA A 56 11.54 -1.64 5.30
N GLN A 57 11.80 -1.25 6.55
CA GLN A 57 13.07 -1.48 7.23
C GLN A 57 13.36 -2.97 7.39
N GLU A 58 12.38 -3.77 7.83
CA GLU A 58 12.51 -5.22 7.96
C GLU A 58 12.84 -5.88 6.62
N PHE A 59 12.15 -5.48 5.55
CA PHE A 59 12.43 -5.96 4.20
C PHE A 59 13.87 -5.63 3.78
N HIS A 60 14.29 -4.38 4.00
CA HIS A 60 15.65 -3.95 3.70
C HIS A 60 16.69 -4.76 4.50
N ASN A 61 16.50 -4.92 5.82
CA ASN A 61 17.42 -5.68 6.66
C ASN A 61 17.52 -7.16 6.24
N ARG A 62 16.43 -7.74 5.73
CA ARG A 62 16.39 -9.13 5.26
C ARG A 62 17.10 -9.35 3.93
N HIS A 63 17.03 -8.38 3.02
CA HIS A 63 17.43 -8.57 1.62
C HIS A 63 18.55 -7.63 1.12
N GLY A 64 18.88 -6.56 1.85
CA GLY A 64 19.86 -5.55 1.48
C GLY A 64 21.31 -5.90 1.82
N LYS A 65 21.64 -7.20 1.86
CA LYS A 65 23.01 -7.68 2.09
C LYS A 65 23.80 -7.72 0.80
#